data_AF-A0A815F200-F1
#
_entry.id   AF-A0A815F200-F1
#
_cell.length_a   1.000
_cell.length_b   1.000
_cell.length_c   1.000
_cell.angle_alpha   90.00
_cell.angle_beta   90.00
_cell.angle_gamma   90.00
#
_symmetry.space_group_name_H-M   'P 1'
#
loop_
_entity.id
_entity.type
_entity.pdbx_description
1 polymer ?
#
loop_
_entity_poly.entity_id
_entity_poly.type
_entity_poly.pdbx_seq_one_letter_code
_entity_poly.pdbx_strand_id
1 'polypeptide(L)'
;MHQLRESIDLVLRYTLVSSTIIIIWKSLMLLTNCANPIIISLSVAVGPAFNSRGNFLLLTNYSTEFVRAGDIVVFRIEGRDIPTVHRVIKVHGKNDGYVKFLTKGDTNQVDDRGLYSPGQLWLERKDIIGKVKGYMPYIGSIFILMRTADLFNINIQYCMSLPQHALQSLEINRVTQVRVLGDYCIHIVKNISQWKIGISPILANAFGLGPFKDIFWSNEFEPGAPYRTTVRESLSEREILIATLSTGSVAFRDGINYIDTTRTMRCCRQDGLILKPSKPLTTNILLISDWTFNKGITQGELYSTKAMIKNQIFSIIFASSMERNYSLIPSMIGSSSSGLIYSLLWYFNDSLSTKYAFMGELNEWRFISQQRFYSLTINSDNIQMIIMVKGVPNELVDILVHNSKFESILHLICHFSDEKLQAPIIINSTNITRS
;
A
#
# COMPACT_ATOMS: atom_id res chain seq x y z
N MET A 1 -0.85 -20.24 34.50
CA MET A 1 -0.36 -19.06 35.25
C MET A 1 0.62 -18.18 34.46
N HIS A 2 1.60 -18.74 33.73
CA HIS A 2 2.57 -17.95 32.96
C HIS A 2 1.93 -17.03 31.90
N GLN A 3 1.07 -17.57 31.05
CA GLN A 3 0.36 -16.81 30.00
C GLN A 3 -0.54 -15.69 30.57
N LEU A 4 -1.15 -15.93 31.74
CA LEU A 4 -1.96 -14.92 32.43
C LEU A 4 -1.09 -13.76 32.92
N ARG A 5 0.09 -14.07 33.50
CA ARG A 5 1.05 -13.06 33.95
C ARG A 5 1.59 -12.23 32.78
N GLU A 6 1.95 -12.85 31.66
CA GLU A 6 2.41 -12.14 30.46
C GLU A 6 1.32 -11.23 29.88
N SER A 7 0.07 -11.70 29.86
CA SER A 7 -1.06 -10.90 29.40
C SER A 7 -1.30 -9.69 30.30
N ILE A 8 -1.21 -9.86 31.62
CA ILE A 8 -1.34 -8.76 32.59
C ILE A 8 -0.18 -7.76 32.43
N ASP A 9 1.06 -8.24 32.27
CA ASP A 9 2.24 -7.38 32.09
C ASP A 9 2.12 -6.54 30.81
N LEU A 10 1.62 -7.13 29.73
CA LEU A 10 1.35 -6.45 28.47
C LEU A 10 0.28 -5.35 28.63
N VAL A 11 -0.85 -5.67 29.27
CA VAL A 11 -1.93 -4.71 29.52
C VAL A 11 -1.45 -3.56 30.39
N LEU A 12 -0.65 -3.84 31.43
CA LEU A 12 -0.08 -2.82 32.31
C LEU A 12 0.86 -1.90 31.52
N ARG A 13 1.72 -2.43 30.64
CA ARG A 13 2.61 -1.62 29.80
C ARG A 13 1.83 -0.70 28.87
N TYR A 14 0.79 -1.21 28.19
CA TYR A 14 -0.05 -0.38 27.33
C TYR A 14 -0.82 0.69 28.12
N THR A 15 -1.33 0.35 29.31
CA THR A 15 -2.02 1.29 30.20
C THR A 15 -1.06 2.39 30.69
N LEU A 16 0.19 2.02 31.01
CA LEU A 16 1.22 2.96 31.42
C LEU A 16 1.59 3.94 30.30
N VAL A 17 1.81 3.44 29.07
CA VAL A 17 2.13 4.28 27.92
C VAL A 17 0.98 5.24 27.60
N SER A 18 -0.25 4.74 27.52
CA SER A 18 -1.44 5.56 27.23
C SER A 18 -1.72 6.60 28.31
N SER A 19 -1.62 6.24 29.59
CA SER A 19 -1.78 7.19 30.70
C SER A 19 -0.69 8.26 30.68
N THR A 20 0.56 7.90 30.36
CA THR A 20 1.67 8.87 30.25
C THR A 20 1.39 9.90 29.15
N ILE A 21 0.89 9.47 27.98
CA ILE A 21 0.52 10.38 26.88
C ILE A 21 -0.59 11.35 27.32
N ILE A 22 -1.63 10.84 27.99
CA ILE A 22 -2.74 11.65 28.50
C ILE A 22 -2.26 12.65 29.56
N ILE A 23 -1.39 12.22 30.48
CA ILE A 23 -0.80 13.07 31.52
C ILE A 23 0.03 14.18 30.88
N ILE A 24 0.87 13.86 29.89
CA ILE A 24 1.65 14.87 29.15
C ILE A 24 0.71 15.88 28.48
N TRP A 25 -0.33 15.41 27.78
CA TRP A 25 -1.28 16.28 27.09
C TRP A 25 -2.04 17.20 28.07
N LYS A 26 -2.57 16.63 29.17
CA LYS A 26 -3.29 17.39 30.20
C LYS A 26 -2.38 18.35 30.97
N SER A 27 -1.15 17.93 31.27
CA SER A 27 -0.14 18.80 31.89
C SER A 27 0.19 19.97 30.98
N LEU A 28 0.32 19.74 29.66
CA LEU A 28 0.56 20.81 28.70
C LEU A 28 -0.62 21.78 28.60
N MET A 29 -1.87 21.29 28.64
CA MET A 29 -3.07 22.14 28.69
C MET A 29 -3.08 23.04 29.94
N LEU A 30 -2.75 22.47 31.12
CA LEU A 30 -2.68 23.21 32.38
C LEU A 30 -1.55 24.24 32.36
N LEU A 31 -0.35 23.83 31.92
CA LEU A 31 0.81 24.70 31.86
C LEU A 31 0.54 25.89 30.96
N THR A 32 0.01 25.68 29.75
CA THR A 32 -0.22 26.75 28.76
C THR A 32 -1.54 27.51 28.94
N ASN A 33 -2.39 27.05 29.86
CA ASN A 33 -3.78 27.49 30.02
C ASN A 33 -4.58 27.48 28.70
N CYS A 34 -4.29 26.54 27.80
CA CYS A 34 -4.92 26.44 26.49
C CYS A 34 -5.55 25.06 26.31
N ALA A 35 -6.80 25.02 25.83
CA ALA A 35 -7.49 23.74 25.58
C ALA A 35 -6.81 22.93 24.45
N ASN A 36 -6.26 23.62 23.46
CA ASN A 36 -5.55 23.03 22.33
C ASN A 36 -4.14 23.65 22.24
N PRO A 37 -3.20 23.20 23.08
CA PRO A 37 -1.88 23.81 23.18
C PRO A 37 -1.01 23.60 21.94
N ILE A 38 -1.31 22.58 21.12
CA ILE A 38 -0.61 22.28 19.88
C ILE A 38 -1.61 22.23 18.73
N ILE A 39 -1.29 22.91 17.62
CA ILE A 39 -2.09 22.91 16.39
C ILE A 39 -1.18 22.95 15.16
N ILE A 40 -1.70 22.47 14.03
CA ILE A 40 -1.00 22.44 12.74
C ILE A 40 -1.41 23.65 11.91
N SER A 41 -0.44 24.42 11.42
CA SER A 41 -0.71 25.46 10.42
C SER A 41 -0.94 24.85 9.04
N LEU A 42 -2.15 25.02 8.50
CA LEU A 42 -2.52 24.50 7.17
C LEU A 42 -2.11 25.44 6.03
N SER A 43 -1.83 26.71 6.31
CA SER A 43 -1.52 27.76 5.33
C SER A 43 -0.23 28.52 5.66
N VAL A 44 0.39 29.11 4.63
CA VAL A 44 1.54 30.01 4.76
C VAL A 44 1.00 31.39 5.07
N ALA A 45 0.99 31.75 6.36
CA ALA A 45 0.24 32.93 6.78
C ALA A 45 1.06 33.93 7.62
N VAL A 46 2.28 33.57 8.06
CA VAL A 46 3.00 34.35 9.07
C VAL A 46 4.52 34.39 8.85
N GLY A 47 5.02 35.34 8.05
CA GLY A 47 6.42 35.79 8.04
C GLY A 47 7.53 34.76 7.77
N PRO A 48 8.81 35.18 7.75
CA PRO A 48 9.94 34.33 7.36
C PRO A 48 10.12 33.06 8.21
N ALA A 49 9.69 33.12 9.48
CA ALA A 49 9.79 32.01 10.43
C ALA A 49 8.75 30.89 10.16
N PHE A 50 7.62 31.17 9.50
CA PHE A 50 6.55 30.20 9.24
C PHE A 50 6.29 30.00 7.74
N ASN A 51 7.34 30.12 6.92
CA ASN A 51 7.29 29.96 5.46
C ASN A 51 6.95 28.53 4.98
N SER A 52 6.77 27.57 5.89
CA SER A 52 6.45 26.17 5.58
C SER A 52 5.05 25.82 6.08
N ARG A 53 4.21 25.26 5.19
CA ARG A 53 2.95 24.60 5.61
C ARG A 53 3.28 23.41 6.50
N GLY A 54 2.42 23.08 7.46
CA GLY A 54 2.62 21.92 8.32
C GLY A 54 3.54 22.15 9.52
N ASN A 55 3.62 23.38 10.02
CA ASN A 55 4.32 23.62 11.29
C ASN A 55 3.39 23.29 12.48
N PHE A 56 3.91 22.62 13.50
CA PHE A 56 3.25 22.58 14.80
C PHE A 56 3.49 23.91 15.50
N LEU A 57 2.41 24.52 16.00
CA LEU A 57 2.42 25.77 16.74
C LEU A 57 2.11 25.47 18.21
N LEU A 58 2.96 25.96 19.11
CA LEU A 58 2.71 25.91 20.54
C LEU A 58 1.98 27.18 20.96
N LEU A 59 0.84 27.02 21.62
CA LEU A 59 -0.02 28.12 22.06
C LEU A 59 0.01 28.31 23.58
N THR A 60 -0.16 29.54 24.01
CA THR A 60 -0.55 29.91 25.38
C THR A 60 -1.83 30.71 25.37
N ASN A 61 -2.63 30.60 26.44
CA ASN A 61 -3.85 31.37 26.58
C ASN A 61 -4.11 31.83 28.03
N TYR A 62 -3.12 32.46 28.66
CA TYR A 62 -3.30 33.03 30.00
C TYR A 62 -4.20 34.26 29.98
N SER A 63 -5.04 34.42 31.00
CA SER A 63 -5.88 35.62 31.18
C SER A 63 -5.04 36.87 31.45
N THR A 64 -3.87 36.71 32.06
CA THR A 64 -2.91 37.78 32.37
C THR A 64 -2.02 38.17 31.18
N GLU A 65 -2.04 37.38 30.10
CA GLU A 65 -1.20 37.65 28.93
C GLU A 65 -1.90 38.62 27.98
N PHE A 66 -1.36 39.84 27.87
CA PHE A 66 -1.84 40.84 26.93
C PHE A 66 -1.39 40.51 25.51
N VAL A 67 -2.35 40.49 24.58
CA VAL A 67 -2.10 40.41 23.14
C VAL A 67 -1.79 41.81 22.62
N ARG A 68 -0.64 41.95 21.94
CA ARG A 68 -0.12 43.21 21.41
C ARG A 68 -0.11 43.19 19.89
N ALA A 69 -0.04 44.37 19.28
CA ALA A 69 0.26 44.47 17.85
C ALA A 69 1.63 43.83 17.56
N GLY A 70 1.70 43.03 16.52
CA GLY A 70 2.85 42.20 16.17
C GLY A 70 2.76 40.75 16.65
N ASP A 71 1.91 40.44 17.64
CA ASP A 71 1.73 39.06 18.11
C ASP A 71 1.04 38.18 17.07
N ILE A 72 1.38 36.90 17.07
CA ILE A 72 0.74 35.89 16.22
C ILE A 72 -0.29 35.16 17.07
N VAL A 73 -1.54 35.16 16.61
CA VAL A 73 -2.66 34.56 17.34
C VAL A 73 -3.37 33.55 16.49
N VAL A 74 -3.93 32.55 17.17
CA VAL A 74 -4.85 31.60 16.56
C VAL A 74 -6.24 31.92 17.06
N PHE A 75 -7.15 32.13 16.12
CA PHE A 75 -8.54 32.49 16.41
C PHE A 75 -9.48 31.63 15.59
N ARG A 76 -10.71 31.50 16.09
CA ARG A 76 -11.79 30.79 15.41
C ARG A 76 -12.95 31.74 15.21
N ILE A 77 -13.45 31.75 13.98
CA ILE A 77 -14.60 32.55 13.58
C ILE A 77 -15.84 31.68 13.76
N GLU A 78 -16.90 32.26 14.31
CA GLU A 78 -18.17 31.55 14.51
C GLU A 78 -18.75 31.10 13.15
N GLY A 79 -19.15 29.83 13.06
CA GLY A 79 -19.61 29.22 11.81
C GLY A 79 -18.49 28.71 10.88
N ARG A 80 -17.21 28.77 11.28
CA ARG A 80 -16.09 28.12 10.58
C ARG A 80 -15.39 27.11 11.48
N ASP A 81 -15.23 25.89 10.98
CA ASP A 81 -14.62 24.79 11.74
C ASP A 81 -13.09 24.89 11.85
N ILE A 82 -12.45 25.54 10.87
CA ILE A 82 -10.99 25.59 10.77
C ILE A 82 -10.47 26.90 11.40
N PRO A 83 -9.64 26.81 12.47
CA PRO A 83 -9.04 28.00 13.07
C PRO A 83 -8.00 28.64 12.14
N THR A 84 -7.84 29.96 12.26
CA THR A 84 -6.94 30.77 11.41
C THR A 84 -5.79 31.34 12.25
N VAL A 85 -4.59 31.37 11.67
CA VAL A 85 -3.36 31.82 12.33
C VAL A 85 -2.84 33.07 11.63
N HIS A 86 -2.96 34.24 12.24
CA HIS A 86 -2.52 35.51 11.63
C HIS A 86 -1.87 36.45 12.66
N ARG A 87 -1.24 37.52 12.17
CA ARG A 87 -0.61 38.53 13.01
C ARG A 87 -1.61 39.62 13.37
N VAL A 88 -1.60 40.02 14.63
CA VAL A 88 -2.37 41.17 15.11
C VAL A 88 -1.70 42.45 14.60
N ILE A 89 -2.43 43.25 13.84
CA ILE A 89 -1.94 44.52 13.29
C ILE A 89 -2.41 45.73 14.09
N LYS A 90 -3.58 45.66 14.74
CA LYS A 90 -4.11 46.72 15.61
C LYS A 90 -4.81 46.14 16.83
N VAL A 91 -4.64 46.84 17.95
CA VAL A 91 -5.30 46.54 19.23
C VAL A 91 -6.00 47.82 19.69
N HIS A 92 -7.30 47.73 20.00
CA HIS A 92 -8.06 48.81 20.62
C HIS A 92 -8.45 48.38 22.03
N GLY A 93 -8.04 49.14 23.05
CA GLY A 93 -8.50 48.97 24.42
C GLY A 93 -9.45 50.10 24.82
N LYS A 94 -10.55 49.77 25.48
CA LYS A 94 -11.33 50.73 26.29
C LYS A 94 -10.91 50.62 27.76
N ASN A 95 -11.08 51.71 28.52
CA ASN A 95 -10.81 51.75 29.97
C ASN A 95 -11.63 50.72 30.77
N ASP A 96 -12.70 50.17 30.19
CA ASP A 96 -13.56 49.14 30.79
C ASP A 96 -13.02 47.70 30.62
N GLY A 97 -11.78 47.53 30.15
CA GLY A 97 -11.15 46.21 29.96
C GLY A 97 -11.52 45.49 28.67
N TYR A 98 -12.40 46.07 27.83
CA TYR A 98 -12.70 45.55 26.50
C TYR A 98 -11.55 45.77 25.52
N VAL A 99 -11.00 44.68 24.99
CA VAL A 99 -9.92 44.70 23.99
C VAL A 99 -10.41 44.09 22.69
N LYS A 100 -10.24 44.84 21.60
CA LYS A 100 -10.59 44.45 20.22
C LYS A 100 -9.33 44.32 19.37
N PHE A 101 -9.28 43.30 18.54
CA PHE A 101 -8.12 42.96 17.72
C PHE A 101 -8.47 43.00 16.23
N LEU A 102 -7.54 43.50 15.43
CA LEU A 102 -7.57 43.35 13.97
C LEU A 102 -6.36 42.54 13.56
N THR A 103 -6.59 41.49 12.80
CA THR A 103 -5.56 40.58 12.31
C THR A 103 -5.36 40.73 10.81
N LYS A 104 -4.18 40.31 10.34
CA LYS A 104 -3.83 40.22 8.93
C LYS A 104 -2.82 39.09 8.74
N GLY A 105 -3.04 38.28 7.71
CA GLY A 105 -2.00 37.37 7.22
C GLY A 105 -0.80 38.14 6.68
N ASP A 106 0.43 37.75 7.05
CA ASP A 106 1.64 38.46 6.67
C ASP A 106 1.83 38.50 5.14
N THR A 107 1.33 37.48 4.43
CA THR A 107 1.34 37.34 2.97
C THR A 107 0.14 37.97 2.27
N ASN A 108 -0.91 38.35 3.01
CA ASN A 108 -2.12 38.92 2.44
C ASN A 108 -1.93 40.43 2.17
N GLN A 109 -2.58 40.96 1.12
CA GLN A 109 -2.54 42.41 0.84
C GLN A 109 -3.52 43.21 1.70
N VAL A 110 -4.63 42.58 2.11
CA VAL A 110 -5.72 43.20 2.90
C VAL A 110 -5.76 42.64 4.32
N ASP A 111 -6.46 43.33 5.22
CA ASP A 111 -6.75 42.83 6.57
C ASP A 111 -7.85 41.74 6.57
N ASP A 112 -8.01 41.06 7.71
CA ASP A 112 -8.88 39.90 7.79
C ASP A 112 -10.38 40.22 7.97
N ARG A 113 -10.81 41.48 7.84
CA ARG A 113 -12.23 41.85 8.04
C ARG A 113 -13.18 41.11 7.09
N GLY A 114 -12.72 40.83 5.86
CA GLY A 114 -13.48 40.03 4.90
C GLY A 114 -13.58 38.54 5.27
N LEU A 115 -12.75 38.06 6.20
CA LEU A 115 -12.78 36.68 6.68
C LEU A 115 -13.74 36.50 7.86
N TYR A 116 -13.94 37.56 8.67
CA TYR A 116 -14.80 37.54 9.86
C TYR A 116 -16.27 37.28 9.51
N SER A 117 -17.07 36.96 10.54
CA SER A 117 -18.51 36.75 10.36
C SER A 117 -19.19 38.02 9.82
N PRO A 118 -20.31 37.91 9.09
CA PRO A 118 -21.02 39.07 8.56
C PRO A 118 -21.31 40.11 9.65
N GLY A 119 -20.86 41.36 9.43
CA GLY A 119 -21.00 42.46 10.39
C GLY A 119 -19.95 42.52 11.51
N GLN A 120 -19.07 41.52 11.63
CA GLN A 120 -17.97 41.53 12.59
C GLN A 120 -16.76 42.28 12.01
N LEU A 121 -16.36 43.39 12.63
CA LEU A 121 -15.20 44.20 12.19
C LEU A 121 -13.93 43.99 13.02
N TRP A 122 -14.08 43.36 14.18
CA TRP A 122 -13.01 43.17 15.16
C TRP A 122 -13.18 41.82 15.85
N LEU A 123 -12.07 41.19 16.20
CA LEU A 123 -12.04 40.00 17.05
C LEU A 123 -12.03 40.43 18.52
N GLU A 124 -12.66 39.63 19.36
CA GLU A 124 -12.67 39.78 20.81
C GLU A 124 -11.79 38.70 21.46
N ARG A 125 -11.51 38.84 22.77
CA ARG A 125 -10.67 37.87 23.49
C ARG A 125 -11.23 36.44 23.44
N LYS A 126 -12.56 36.29 23.38
CA LYS A 126 -13.26 35.00 23.27
C LYS A 126 -13.01 34.27 21.95
N ASP A 127 -12.69 35.00 20.88
CA ASP A 127 -12.45 34.43 19.56
C ASP A 127 -11.02 33.88 19.44
N ILE A 128 -10.12 34.33 20.32
CA ILE A 128 -8.72 33.91 20.38
C ILE A 128 -8.61 32.59 21.15
N ILE A 129 -8.18 31.54 20.45
CA ILE A 129 -7.85 30.23 21.04
C ILE A 129 -6.54 30.32 21.84
N GLY A 130 -5.55 31.03 21.30
CA GLY A 130 -4.26 31.21 21.96
C GLY A 130 -3.28 32.05 21.15
N LYS A 131 -2.22 32.50 21.82
CA LYS A 131 -1.09 33.21 21.23
C LYS A 131 0.04 32.22 20.95
N VAL A 132 0.66 32.33 19.78
CA VAL A 132 1.76 31.45 19.36
C VAL A 132 3.04 31.85 20.10
N LYS A 133 3.69 30.87 20.73
CA LYS A 133 4.96 31.04 21.47
C LYS A 133 6.17 30.41 20.81
N GLY A 134 5.93 29.37 20.02
CA GLY A 134 6.99 28.66 19.32
C GLY A 134 6.41 27.78 18.22
N TYR A 135 7.29 27.23 17.40
CA TYR A 135 6.90 26.27 16.37
C TYR A 135 7.95 25.20 16.16
N MET A 136 7.50 24.06 15.66
CA MET A 136 8.35 22.99 15.16
C MET A 136 8.05 22.80 13.67
N PRO A 137 9.04 23.04 12.79
CA PRO A 137 8.80 23.00 11.35
C PRO A 137 8.62 21.57 10.82
N TYR A 138 7.86 21.42 9.74
CA TYR A 138 7.66 20.20 8.94
C TYR A 138 6.95 18.99 9.60
N ILE A 139 6.84 18.91 10.92
CA ILE A 139 6.21 17.76 11.59
C ILE A 139 4.74 17.61 11.17
N GLY A 140 4.00 18.72 11.04
CA GLY A 140 2.62 18.74 10.58
C GLY A 140 2.46 18.39 9.09
N SER A 141 3.52 18.47 8.28
CA SER A 141 3.45 18.18 6.85
C SER A 141 3.07 16.74 6.56
N ILE A 142 3.44 15.80 7.44
CA ILE A 142 3.04 14.40 7.29
C ILE A 142 1.52 14.22 7.47
N PHE A 143 0.94 14.89 8.47
CA PHE A 143 -0.51 14.88 8.69
C PHE A 143 -1.26 15.55 7.54
N ILE A 144 -0.71 16.65 7.00
CA ILE A 144 -1.26 17.30 5.81
C ILE A 144 -1.22 16.35 4.62
N LEU A 145 -0.09 15.68 4.37
CA LEU A 145 0.05 14.72 3.27
C LEU A 145 -0.99 13.62 3.37
N MET A 146 -1.17 13.03 4.56
CA MET A 146 -2.13 11.96 4.79
C MET A 146 -3.57 12.41 4.53
N ARG A 147 -3.96 13.56 5.09
CA ARG A 147 -5.29 14.14 4.83
C ARG A 147 -5.49 14.51 3.36
N THR A 148 -4.45 15.00 2.69
CA THR A 148 -4.49 15.35 1.27
C THR A 148 -4.66 14.10 0.42
N ALA A 149 -3.95 13.02 0.73
CA ALA A 149 -4.11 11.74 0.06
C ALA A 149 -5.54 11.20 0.22
N ASP A 150 -6.14 11.40 1.40
CA ASP A 150 -7.55 11.07 1.63
C ASP A 150 -8.51 11.85 0.74
N LEU A 151 -8.34 13.17 0.66
CA LEU A 151 -9.18 14.08 -0.12
C LEU A 151 -9.07 13.82 -1.63
N PHE A 152 -7.88 13.53 -2.13
CA PHE A 152 -7.64 13.32 -3.56
C PHE A 152 -7.68 11.85 -3.99
N ASN A 153 -8.06 10.94 -3.08
CA ASN A 153 -8.13 9.50 -3.36
C ASN A 153 -6.79 8.93 -3.87
N ILE A 154 -5.68 9.43 -3.32
CA ILE A 154 -4.32 9.03 -3.70
C ILE A 154 -3.85 7.94 -2.74
N ASN A 155 -3.34 6.85 -3.31
CA ASN A 155 -2.75 5.77 -2.53
C ASN A 155 -1.32 6.12 -2.09
N ILE A 156 -0.98 5.75 -0.86
CA ILE A 156 0.34 5.92 -0.25
C ILE A 156 1.03 4.56 -0.18
N GLN A 157 2.31 4.55 -0.53
CA GLN A 157 3.22 3.44 -0.28
C GLN A 157 4.21 3.86 0.80
N TYR A 158 4.32 3.07 1.87
CA TYR A 158 5.37 3.25 2.86
C TYR A 158 6.68 2.64 2.40
N CYS A 159 7.73 3.44 2.47
CA CYS A 159 9.09 3.05 2.11
C CYS A 159 9.92 2.87 3.38
N MET A 160 10.76 1.83 3.43
CA MET A 160 11.66 1.55 4.56
C MET A 160 10.95 1.59 5.93
N SER A 161 9.72 1.07 5.97
CA SER A 161 8.88 1.11 7.16
C SER A 161 9.35 0.11 8.21
N LEU A 162 9.42 0.57 9.46
CA LEU A 162 9.50 -0.32 10.61
C LEU A 162 8.13 -0.99 10.86
N PRO A 163 8.06 -2.12 11.59
CA PRO A 163 6.80 -2.78 11.91
C PRO A 163 5.75 -1.86 12.53
N GLN A 164 6.18 -0.91 13.37
CA GLN A 164 5.28 0.10 13.97
C GLN A 164 4.64 1.04 12.92
N HIS A 165 5.38 1.41 11.87
CA HIS A 165 4.85 2.24 10.79
C HIS A 165 3.85 1.44 9.94
N ALA A 166 4.16 0.16 9.68
CA ALA A 166 3.24 -0.74 9.00
C ALA A 166 1.95 -0.95 9.81
N LEU A 167 2.03 -1.05 11.14
CA LEU A 167 0.85 -1.17 12.00
C LEU A 167 -0.03 0.09 11.96
N GLN A 168 0.58 1.28 11.90
CA GLN A 168 -0.14 2.55 11.78
C GLN A 168 -1.02 2.61 10.51
N SER A 169 -0.67 1.87 9.45
CA SER A 169 -1.47 1.81 8.23
C SER A 169 -2.92 1.36 8.46
N LEU A 170 -3.19 0.61 9.54
CA LEU A 170 -4.54 0.20 9.91
C LEU A 170 -5.46 1.37 10.26
N GLU A 171 -4.91 2.52 10.63
CA GLU A 171 -5.65 3.76 10.88
C GLU A 171 -5.74 4.66 9.64
N ILE A 172 -5.04 4.32 8.55
CA ILE A 172 -4.84 5.17 7.39
C ILE A 172 -5.17 4.39 6.12
N ASN A 173 -6.44 4.41 5.73
CA ASN A 173 -6.97 3.65 4.59
C ASN A 173 -6.23 3.88 3.26
N ARG A 174 -5.53 5.01 3.10
CA ARG A 174 -4.76 5.34 1.89
C ARG A 174 -3.42 4.63 1.81
N VAL A 175 -2.90 4.12 2.92
CA VAL A 175 -1.69 3.31 2.89
C VAL A 175 -2.09 1.94 2.37
N THR A 176 -1.78 1.68 1.11
CA THR A 176 -2.18 0.44 0.43
C THR A 176 -1.01 -0.49 0.19
N GLN A 177 0.23 0.00 0.34
CA GLN A 177 1.44 -0.72 0.00
C GLN A 177 2.57 -0.41 0.97
N VAL A 178 3.49 -1.35 1.10
CA VAL A 178 4.65 -1.22 1.98
C VAL A 178 5.86 -1.93 1.41
N ARG A 179 7.03 -1.29 1.45
CA ARG A 179 8.28 -1.92 1.06
C ARG A 179 8.66 -3.02 2.05
N VAL A 180 8.94 -4.23 1.55
CA VAL A 180 9.25 -5.41 2.36
C VAL A 180 10.74 -5.80 2.37
N LEU A 181 11.55 -5.10 1.57
CA LEU A 181 12.98 -5.36 1.39
C LEU A 181 13.82 -4.09 1.51
N GLY A 182 15.13 -4.29 1.64
CA GLY A 182 16.13 -3.22 1.59
C GLY A 182 16.36 -2.69 0.16
N ASP A 183 17.16 -1.62 0.09
CA ASP A 183 17.45 -0.92 -1.16
C ASP A 183 18.16 -1.82 -2.18
N TYR A 184 17.61 -1.86 -3.39
CA TYR A 184 18.19 -2.59 -4.52
C TYR A 184 19.66 -2.26 -4.79
N CYS A 185 20.04 -1.00 -4.61
CA CYS A 185 21.41 -0.53 -4.84
C CYS A 185 22.46 -1.23 -3.97
N ILE A 186 22.11 -1.55 -2.73
CA ILE A 186 23.02 -2.21 -1.78
C ILE A 186 23.18 -3.68 -2.18
N HIS A 187 22.08 -4.31 -2.55
CA HIS A 187 22.03 -5.71 -2.95
C HIS A 187 22.85 -5.98 -4.20
N ILE A 188 22.62 -5.19 -5.25
CA ILE A 188 23.28 -5.37 -6.54
C ILE A 188 24.80 -5.13 -6.44
N VAL A 189 25.25 -4.12 -5.66
CA VAL A 189 26.68 -3.84 -5.44
C VAL A 189 27.38 -4.93 -4.63
N LYS A 190 26.65 -5.59 -3.72
CA LYS A 190 27.18 -6.70 -2.90
C LYS A 190 27.00 -8.07 -3.55
N ASN A 191 26.46 -8.14 -4.77
CA ASN A 191 26.10 -9.38 -5.44
C ASN A 191 25.17 -10.29 -4.60
N ILE A 192 24.25 -9.66 -3.86
CA ILE A 192 23.23 -10.34 -3.05
C ILE A 192 21.92 -10.28 -3.81
N SER A 193 21.25 -11.42 -3.97
CA SER A 193 19.92 -11.52 -4.57
C SER A 193 18.89 -10.66 -3.81
N GLN A 194 18.29 -9.68 -4.47
CA GLN A 194 17.30 -8.79 -3.85
C GLN A 194 15.89 -9.37 -3.92
N TRP A 195 15.54 -10.10 -4.99
CA TRP A 195 14.26 -10.80 -5.17
C TRP A 195 13.83 -11.72 -4.01
N LYS A 196 14.71 -12.06 -3.07
CA LYS A 196 14.40 -12.89 -1.89
C LYS A 196 13.61 -12.10 -0.84
N ILE A 197 12.30 -11.90 -1.08
CA ILE A 197 11.39 -11.12 -0.23
C ILE A 197 11.20 -11.67 1.20
N GLY A 198 11.52 -12.94 1.45
CA GLY A 198 11.47 -13.54 2.79
C GLY A 198 10.08 -13.50 3.43
N ILE A 199 10.05 -13.38 4.77
CA ILE A 199 8.81 -13.45 5.58
C ILE A 199 8.06 -12.12 5.72
N SER A 200 8.68 -10.99 5.42
CA SER A 200 8.06 -9.65 5.53
C SER A 200 6.71 -9.52 4.79
N PRO A 201 6.53 -10.10 3.58
CA PRO A 201 5.23 -10.15 2.89
C PRO A 201 4.09 -10.78 3.70
N ILE A 202 4.39 -11.72 4.61
CA ILE A 202 3.36 -12.37 5.45
C ILE A 202 2.73 -11.32 6.38
N LEU A 203 3.56 -10.48 7.00
CA LEU A 203 3.11 -9.42 7.90
C LEU A 203 2.38 -8.32 7.12
N ALA A 204 2.94 -7.87 5.99
CA ALA A 204 2.30 -6.88 5.13
C ALA A 204 0.90 -7.33 4.68
N ASN A 205 0.78 -8.59 4.25
CA ASN A 205 -0.51 -9.19 3.89
C ASN A 205 -1.49 -9.23 5.06
N ALA A 206 -1.02 -9.52 6.27
CA ALA A 206 -1.87 -9.55 7.47
C ALA A 206 -2.48 -8.18 7.78
N PHE A 207 -1.78 -7.09 7.42
CA PHE A 207 -2.29 -5.72 7.53
C PHE A 207 -3.12 -5.26 6.31
N GLY A 208 -3.33 -6.13 5.32
CA GLY A 208 -4.03 -5.77 4.08
C GLY A 208 -3.22 -4.88 3.13
N LEU A 209 -1.90 -4.78 3.35
CA LEU A 209 -0.99 -4.01 2.50
C LEU A 209 -0.41 -4.87 1.39
N GLY A 210 -0.20 -4.28 0.21
CA GLY A 210 0.54 -4.90 -0.89
C GLY A 210 2.07 -4.80 -0.68
N PRO A 211 2.78 -5.93 -0.55
CA PRO A 211 4.25 -5.96 -0.51
C PRO A 211 4.89 -5.35 -1.75
N PHE A 212 5.69 -4.31 -1.56
CA PHE A 212 6.54 -3.70 -2.58
C PHE A 212 7.98 -4.22 -2.44
N LYS A 213 8.52 -4.81 -3.51
CA LYS A 213 9.86 -5.40 -3.52
C LYS A 213 10.98 -4.36 -3.52
N ASP A 214 10.75 -3.18 -4.10
CA ASP A 214 11.73 -2.18 -4.55
C ASP A 214 11.99 -2.21 -6.07
N ILE A 215 12.54 -1.10 -6.56
CA ILE A 215 12.92 -0.88 -7.96
C ILE A 215 14.08 -1.79 -8.38
N PHE A 216 14.16 -2.16 -9.67
CA PHE A 216 15.22 -3.03 -10.18
C PHE A 216 15.46 -2.80 -11.68
N TRP A 217 16.54 -3.35 -12.22
CA TRP A 217 16.83 -3.30 -13.66
C TRP A 217 16.12 -4.42 -14.40
N SER A 218 15.43 -4.08 -15.48
CA SER A 218 14.87 -5.05 -16.42
C SER A 218 15.95 -5.72 -17.26
N ASN A 219 17.04 -4.99 -17.56
CA ASN A 219 18.21 -5.49 -18.26
C ASN A 219 19.33 -5.96 -17.33
N GLU A 220 20.23 -6.80 -17.85
CA GLU A 220 21.41 -7.26 -17.10
C GLU A 220 22.41 -6.13 -16.87
N PHE A 221 22.50 -5.19 -17.81
CA PHE A 221 23.47 -4.10 -17.80
C PHE A 221 22.76 -2.75 -17.91
N GLU A 222 23.16 -1.83 -17.04
CA GLU A 222 22.69 -0.44 -17.06
C GLU A 222 23.88 0.52 -17.21
N PRO A 223 24.14 1.04 -18.41
CA PRO A 223 25.26 1.94 -18.64
C PRO A 223 25.03 3.29 -17.97
N GLY A 224 26.06 3.83 -17.34
CA GLY A 224 25.95 5.11 -16.61
C GLY A 224 25.21 5.00 -15.28
N ALA A 225 24.88 3.79 -14.82
CA ALA A 225 24.42 3.59 -13.45
C ALA A 225 25.41 4.19 -12.45
N PRO A 226 24.95 4.91 -11.40
CA PRO A 226 25.82 5.53 -10.38
C PRO A 226 26.48 4.51 -9.44
N TYR A 227 26.47 3.23 -9.81
CA TYR A 227 27.05 2.11 -9.07
C TYR A 227 28.41 1.74 -9.66
N ARG A 228 29.07 0.73 -9.10
CA ARG A 228 30.32 0.21 -9.68
C ARG A 228 30.07 -0.26 -11.12
N THR A 229 30.98 0.07 -12.03
CA THR A 229 30.86 -0.19 -13.48
C THR A 229 30.80 -1.67 -13.87
N THR A 230 31.07 -2.59 -12.95
CA THR A 230 31.08 -4.04 -13.18
C THR A 230 29.82 -4.75 -12.69
N VAL A 231 28.87 -4.01 -12.13
CA VAL A 231 27.65 -4.55 -11.51
C VAL A 231 26.64 -4.99 -12.58
N ARG A 232 25.97 -6.12 -12.35
CA ARG A 232 25.02 -6.73 -13.29
C ARG A 232 23.81 -7.28 -12.55
N GLU A 233 22.65 -7.24 -13.19
CA GLU A 233 21.43 -7.91 -12.73
C GLU A 233 21.24 -9.22 -13.50
N SER A 234 21.70 -10.34 -12.92
CA SER A 234 21.64 -11.64 -13.59
C SER A 234 20.26 -12.31 -13.57
N LEU A 235 19.32 -11.81 -12.76
CA LEU A 235 18.05 -12.47 -12.47
C LEU A 235 16.84 -11.53 -12.64
N SER A 236 16.87 -10.61 -13.60
CA SER A 236 15.79 -9.62 -13.79
C SER A 236 14.40 -10.26 -13.98
N GLU A 237 14.32 -11.40 -14.68
CA GLU A 237 13.04 -12.11 -14.84
C GLU A 237 12.45 -12.55 -13.49
N ARG A 238 13.32 -12.97 -12.56
CA ARG A 238 12.92 -13.34 -11.21
C ARG A 238 12.50 -12.11 -10.40
N GLU A 239 13.22 -11.00 -10.54
CA GLU A 239 12.85 -9.73 -9.93
C GLU A 239 11.43 -9.29 -10.37
N ILE A 240 11.12 -9.43 -11.66
CA ILE A 240 9.81 -9.12 -12.23
C ILE A 240 8.74 -10.07 -11.70
N LEU A 241 8.98 -11.37 -11.76
CA LEU A 241 8.05 -12.38 -11.27
C LEU A 241 7.68 -12.12 -9.80
N ILE A 242 8.68 -11.93 -8.95
CA ILE A 242 8.49 -11.66 -7.53
C ILE A 242 7.72 -10.35 -7.33
N ALA A 243 8.11 -9.26 -7.99
CA ALA A 243 7.42 -7.98 -7.86
C ALA A 243 5.95 -8.07 -8.30
N THR A 244 5.67 -8.77 -9.40
CA THR A 244 4.33 -8.95 -9.97
C THR A 244 3.41 -9.70 -9.02
N LEU A 245 3.88 -10.84 -8.50
CA LEU A 245 3.08 -11.70 -7.61
C LEU A 245 2.99 -11.16 -6.17
N SER A 246 3.81 -10.17 -5.81
CA SER A 246 3.82 -9.54 -4.48
C SER A 246 2.69 -8.54 -4.26
N THR A 247 1.82 -8.28 -5.24
CA THR A 247 0.65 -7.37 -5.19
C THR A 247 0.94 -5.89 -4.88
N GLY A 248 2.16 -5.50 -4.55
CA GLY A 248 2.61 -4.10 -4.54
C GLY A 248 2.71 -3.51 -5.96
N SER A 249 3.34 -2.36 -6.06
CA SER A 249 3.74 -1.78 -7.36
C SER A 249 4.92 -2.57 -7.96
N VAL A 250 5.03 -2.54 -9.29
CA VAL A 250 6.20 -3.02 -10.01
C VAL A 250 6.89 -1.80 -10.57
N ALA A 251 8.18 -1.63 -10.28
CA ALA A 251 8.90 -0.41 -10.62
C ALA A 251 10.29 -0.75 -11.17
N PHE A 252 10.60 -0.12 -12.30
CA PHE A 252 11.84 -0.32 -13.04
C PHE A 252 12.76 0.87 -12.81
N ARG A 253 14.06 0.62 -12.71
CA ARG A 253 15.11 1.65 -12.54
C ARG A 253 16.10 1.66 -13.70
N ASP A 254 15.63 1.24 -14.86
CA ASP A 254 16.38 1.27 -16.09
C ASP A 254 16.57 2.73 -16.54
N GLY A 255 17.67 3.00 -17.21
CA GLY A 255 17.93 4.29 -17.83
C GLY A 255 16.95 4.56 -18.96
N ILE A 256 16.85 5.83 -19.35
CA ILE A 256 16.06 6.21 -20.53
C ILE A 256 16.62 5.45 -21.74
N ASN A 257 15.73 4.74 -22.45
CA ASN A 257 16.04 3.85 -23.60
C ASN A 257 16.76 2.53 -23.25
N TYR A 258 16.91 2.17 -21.98
CA TYR A 258 17.53 0.91 -21.53
C TYR A 258 16.53 -0.07 -20.92
N ILE A 259 15.23 0.17 -21.03
CA ILE A 259 14.21 -0.77 -20.53
C ILE A 259 13.96 -1.90 -21.53
N ASP A 260 14.03 -3.16 -21.07
CA ASP A 260 13.62 -4.33 -21.84
C ASP A 260 12.08 -4.44 -21.82
N THR A 261 11.45 -3.83 -22.83
CA THR A 261 9.98 -3.83 -22.97
C THR A 261 9.40 -5.23 -23.10
N THR A 262 10.11 -6.14 -23.77
CA THR A 262 9.63 -7.54 -23.95
C THR A 262 9.51 -8.22 -22.60
N ARG A 263 10.46 -8.00 -21.71
CA ARG A 263 10.47 -8.59 -20.36
C ARG A 263 9.55 -7.87 -19.40
N THR A 264 9.53 -6.54 -19.42
CA THR A 264 8.71 -5.74 -18.50
C THR A 264 7.22 -5.91 -18.78
N MET A 265 6.80 -6.01 -20.05
CA MET A 265 5.40 -6.25 -20.42
C MET A 265 4.88 -7.63 -19.98
N ARG A 266 5.73 -8.54 -19.51
CA ARG A 266 5.29 -9.83 -18.94
C ARG A 266 4.60 -9.67 -17.57
N CYS A 267 4.72 -8.51 -16.92
CA CYS A 267 4.05 -8.23 -15.65
C CYS A 267 2.68 -7.55 -15.78
N CYS A 268 2.38 -6.98 -16.95
CA CYS A 268 1.22 -6.14 -17.15
C CYS A 268 0.61 -6.31 -18.54
N ARG A 269 -0.69 -6.09 -18.62
CA ARG A 269 -1.43 -6.10 -19.87
C ARG A 269 -0.91 -5.04 -20.83
N GLN A 270 -1.36 -5.09 -22.08
CA GLN A 270 -0.98 -4.13 -23.10
C GLN A 270 -1.34 -2.66 -22.75
N ASP A 271 -2.33 -2.45 -21.87
CA ASP A 271 -2.71 -1.13 -21.33
C ASP A 271 -1.89 -0.71 -20.08
N GLY A 272 -0.90 -1.51 -19.67
CA GLY A 272 -0.08 -1.29 -18.48
C GLY A 272 -0.72 -1.78 -17.18
N LEU A 273 -1.91 -2.38 -17.20
CA LEU A 273 -2.54 -2.89 -15.99
C LEU A 273 -1.82 -4.15 -15.47
N ILE A 274 -1.26 -4.07 -14.27
CA ILE A 274 -0.67 -5.21 -13.56
C ILE A 274 -1.80 -6.07 -12.99
N LEU A 275 -1.88 -7.32 -13.44
CA LEU A 275 -2.84 -8.29 -12.95
C LEU A 275 -2.29 -8.99 -11.71
N LYS A 276 -2.98 -8.81 -10.59
CA LYS A 276 -2.50 -9.23 -9.28
C LYS A 276 -3.22 -10.50 -8.81
N PRO A 277 -2.54 -11.41 -8.10
CA PRO A 277 -3.20 -12.51 -7.40
C PRO A 277 -4.05 -11.98 -6.23
N SER A 278 -4.95 -12.82 -5.72
CA SER A 278 -5.82 -12.46 -4.59
C SER A 278 -5.07 -12.38 -3.25
N LYS A 279 -3.92 -13.04 -3.15
CA LYS A 279 -3.00 -12.94 -2.01
C LYS A 279 -1.59 -12.64 -2.53
N PRO A 280 -0.79 -11.78 -1.91
CA PRO A 280 0.62 -11.64 -2.27
C PRO A 280 1.40 -12.93 -2.13
N LEU A 281 2.48 -13.00 -2.90
CA LEU A 281 3.50 -14.01 -2.79
C LEU A 281 4.13 -13.99 -1.39
N THR A 282 4.09 -15.13 -0.71
CA THR A 282 4.59 -15.28 0.67
C THR A 282 5.46 -16.53 0.78
N THR A 283 6.49 -16.49 1.63
CA THR A 283 7.29 -17.67 1.94
C THR A 283 6.39 -18.78 2.48
N ASN A 284 6.57 -19.99 1.96
CA ASN A 284 5.79 -21.14 2.41
C ASN A 284 6.21 -21.57 3.83
N ILE A 285 5.25 -21.98 4.64
CA ILE A 285 5.46 -22.40 6.04
C ILE A 285 6.46 -23.55 6.18
N LEU A 286 6.58 -24.42 5.17
CA LEU A 286 7.56 -25.51 5.18
C LEU A 286 8.99 -24.98 5.27
N LEU A 287 9.33 -23.95 4.51
CA LEU A 287 10.67 -23.35 4.56
C LEU A 287 10.93 -22.65 5.90
N ILE A 288 9.91 -21.98 6.45
CA ILE A 288 10.00 -21.33 7.76
C ILE A 288 10.23 -22.38 8.85
N SER A 289 9.58 -23.54 8.74
CA SER A 289 9.75 -24.63 9.71
C SER A 289 11.19 -25.19 9.72
N ASP A 290 11.93 -25.08 8.62
CA ASP A 290 13.33 -25.54 8.59
C ASP A 290 14.30 -24.59 9.24
N TRP A 291 13.96 -23.31 9.32
CA TRP A 291 14.82 -22.34 9.98
C TRP A 291 15.04 -22.73 11.44
N THR A 292 14.07 -23.38 12.07
CA THR A 292 14.21 -23.89 13.45
C THR A 292 15.23 -25.03 13.52
N PHE A 293 15.25 -25.93 12.53
CA PHE A 293 16.13 -27.11 12.52
C PHE A 293 17.53 -26.82 11.96
N ASN A 294 17.68 -25.80 11.11
CA ASN A 294 18.92 -25.48 10.39
C ASN A 294 19.57 -24.17 10.87
N LYS A 295 19.34 -23.77 12.13
CA LYS A 295 19.94 -22.56 12.74
C LYS A 295 19.71 -21.28 11.90
N GLY A 296 18.54 -21.16 11.27
CA GLY A 296 18.17 -20.02 10.44
C GLY A 296 18.71 -20.03 9.02
N ILE A 297 19.42 -21.08 8.58
CA ILE A 297 19.89 -21.20 7.20
C ILE A 297 18.72 -21.66 6.32
N THR A 298 18.46 -20.93 5.23
CA THR A 298 17.42 -21.31 4.26
C THR A 298 17.92 -22.45 3.37
N GLN A 299 17.04 -23.40 3.03
CA GLN A 299 17.37 -24.57 2.19
C GLN A 299 16.84 -24.37 0.77
N GLY A 300 17.11 -23.18 0.24
CA GLY A 300 16.50 -22.63 -0.96
C GLY A 300 15.38 -21.64 -0.67
N GLU A 301 14.58 -21.37 -1.70
CA GLU A 301 13.53 -20.35 -1.68
C GLU A 301 12.23 -20.96 -2.19
N LEU A 302 11.20 -20.97 -1.34
CA LEU A 302 9.89 -21.55 -1.64
C LEU A 302 8.79 -20.56 -1.28
N TYR A 303 8.11 -20.10 -2.31
CA TYR A 303 7.06 -19.10 -2.20
C TYR A 303 5.74 -19.63 -2.76
N SER A 304 4.64 -19.11 -2.23
CA SER A 304 3.30 -19.44 -2.72
C SER A 304 2.37 -18.24 -2.69
N THR A 305 1.50 -18.18 -3.68
CA THR A 305 0.40 -17.21 -3.81
C THR A 305 -0.85 -17.93 -4.30
N LYS A 306 -2.00 -17.28 -4.21
CA LYS A 306 -3.27 -17.80 -4.74
C LYS A 306 -4.09 -16.71 -5.41
N ALA A 307 -4.82 -17.11 -6.45
CA ALA A 307 -5.88 -16.35 -7.08
C ALA A 307 -7.21 -17.06 -6.85
N MET A 308 -8.24 -16.30 -6.46
CA MET A 308 -9.60 -16.80 -6.29
C MET A 308 -10.46 -16.32 -7.45
N ILE A 309 -11.03 -17.26 -8.18
CA ILE A 309 -11.98 -16.97 -9.26
C ILE A 309 -13.31 -17.59 -8.84
N LYS A 310 -14.26 -16.72 -8.44
CA LYS A 310 -15.48 -17.12 -7.72
C LYS A 310 -15.15 -18.00 -6.50
N ASN A 311 -15.41 -19.30 -6.57
CA ASN A 311 -15.21 -20.25 -5.49
C ASN A 311 -14.06 -21.23 -5.76
N GLN A 312 -13.30 -21.03 -6.84
CA GLN A 312 -12.14 -21.86 -7.18
C GLN A 312 -10.85 -21.17 -6.79
N ILE A 313 -9.92 -21.93 -6.21
CA ILE A 313 -8.61 -21.45 -5.76
C ILE A 313 -7.55 -21.97 -6.73
N PHE A 314 -6.81 -21.04 -7.33
CA PHE A 314 -5.65 -21.33 -8.15
C PHE A 314 -4.41 -20.96 -7.38
N SER A 315 -3.52 -21.92 -7.15
CA SER A 315 -2.29 -21.72 -6.40
C SER A 315 -1.09 -21.67 -7.32
N ILE A 316 -0.21 -20.70 -7.11
CA ILE A 316 1.07 -20.59 -7.81
C ILE A 316 2.16 -20.88 -6.79
N ILE A 317 3.07 -21.78 -7.14
CA ILE A 317 4.22 -22.16 -6.33
C ILE A 317 5.47 -21.78 -7.09
N PHE A 318 6.36 -21.06 -6.44
CA PHE A 318 7.65 -20.68 -6.98
C PHE A 318 8.74 -21.26 -6.09
N ALA A 319 9.60 -22.10 -6.67
CA ALA A 319 10.74 -22.71 -6.00
C ALA A 319 12.03 -22.34 -6.74
N SER A 320 13.07 -21.95 -6.00
CA SER A 320 14.37 -21.60 -6.57
C SER A 320 15.50 -22.04 -5.66
N SER A 321 16.58 -22.55 -6.28
CA SER A 321 17.82 -22.91 -5.57
C SER A 321 17.59 -23.86 -4.38
N MET A 322 16.70 -24.84 -4.56
CA MET A 322 16.33 -25.79 -3.51
C MET A 322 17.50 -26.73 -3.20
N GLU A 323 17.87 -26.85 -1.93
CA GLU A 323 18.95 -27.73 -1.47
C GLU A 323 18.43 -29.12 -1.05
N ARG A 324 17.11 -29.26 -0.91
CA ARG A 324 16.45 -30.50 -0.53
C ARG A 324 15.06 -30.62 -1.14
N ASN A 325 14.52 -31.83 -1.13
CA ASN A 325 13.17 -32.11 -1.60
C ASN A 325 12.12 -31.75 -0.54
N TYR A 326 11.00 -31.19 -0.99
CA TYR A 326 9.84 -30.86 -0.15
C TYR A 326 8.60 -31.51 -0.71
N SER A 327 7.86 -32.23 0.14
CA SER A 327 6.54 -32.77 -0.21
C SER A 327 5.47 -31.73 0.09
N LEU A 328 4.91 -31.14 -0.96
CA LEU A 328 3.83 -30.15 -0.85
C LEU A 328 2.48 -30.84 -0.92
N ILE A 329 1.63 -30.60 0.08
CA ILE A 329 0.22 -31.00 0.04
C ILE A 329 -0.67 -29.75 -0.12
N PRO A 330 -1.84 -29.86 -0.79
CA PRO A 330 -2.71 -28.71 -1.07
C PRO A 330 -3.09 -27.87 0.15
N SER A 331 -3.26 -28.50 1.32
CA SER A 331 -3.56 -27.80 2.58
C SER A 331 -2.45 -26.82 3.01
N MET A 332 -1.20 -27.09 2.67
CA MET A 332 -0.04 -26.23 2.99
C MET A 332 0.05 -24.99 2.09
N ILE A 333 -0.75 -24.92 1.04
CA ILE A 333 -0.79 -23.79 0.09
C ILE A 333 -2.05 -22.91 0.35
N GLY A 334 -2.79 -23.21 1.42
CA GLY A 334 -3.92 -22.39 1.88
C GLY A 334 -5.28 -22.82 1.32
N SER A 335 -5.42 -24.08 0.89
CA SER A 335 -6.72 -24.71 0.65
C SER A 335 -7.35 -25.09 2.00
N SER A 336 -8.40 -24.37 2.40
CA SER A 336 -9.19 -24.68 3.60
C SER A 336 -9.86 -26.04 3.45
N SER A 337 -9.84 -26.86 4.50
CA SER A 337 -10.38 -28.22 4.60
C SER A 337 -11.92 -28.35 4.48
N SER A 338 -12.65 -27.25 4.25
CA SER A 338 -14.11 -27.23 4.24
C SER A 338 -14.67 -26.53 3.00
N GLY A 339 -15.01 -27.31 1.97
CA GLY A 339 -15.93 -26.90 0.90
C GLY A 339 -15.37 -26.98 -0.53
N LEU A 340 -15.78 -28.05 -1.25
CA LEU A 340 -15.88 -28.18 -2.72
C LEU A 340 -14.58 -28.33 -3.55
N ILE A 341 -14.33 -29.59 -3.93
CA ILE A 341 -13.48 -30.15 -5.02
C ILE A 341 -12.01 -29.67 -5.05
N TYR A 342 -11.17 -30.42 -4.33
CA TYR A 342 -9.70 -30.26 -4.20
C TYR A 342 -8.88 -30.78 -5.38
N SER A 343 -9.41 -30.79 -6.60
CA SER A 343 -8.61 -31.22 -7.73
C SER A 343 -8.17 -30.00 -8.53
N LEU A 344 -6.84 -29.83 -8.66
CA LEU A 344 -6.20 -29.02 -9.72
C LEU A 344 -6.75 -29.37 -11.12
N LEU A 345 -7.43 -30.52 -11.20
CA LEU A 345 -7.98 -31.18 -12.35
C LEU A 345 -9.51 -31.19 -12.24
N TRP A 346 -10.21 -30.52 -13.13
CA TRP A 346 -11.65 -30.64 -13.22
C TRP A 346 -12.04 -31.91 -13.95
N TYR A 347 -13.02 -32.59 -13.38
CA TYR A 347 -13.58 -33.82 -13.94
C TYR A 347 -14.89 -33.48 -14.63
N PHE A 348 -14.99 -33.88 -15.89
CA PHE A 348 -16.26 -33.93 -16.57
C PHE A 348 -16.84 -35.33 -16.39
N ASN A 349 -18.13 -35.43 -16.10
CA ASN A 349 -18.81 -36.71 -16.05
C ASN A 349 -19.08 -37.24 -17.47
N ASP A 350 -17.99 -37.43 -18.22
CA ASP A 350 -17.98 -38.02 -19.55
C ASP A 350 -17.70 -39.53 -19.45
N SER A 351 -18.02 -40.27 -20.51
CA SER A 351 -17.76 -41.72 -20.58
C SER A 351 -16.27 -42.08 -20.56
N LEU A 352 -15.39 -41.08 -20.66
CA LEU A 352 -13.94 -41.22 -20.82
C LEU A 352 -13.15 -40.86 -19.55
N SER A 353 -13.82 -40.37 -18.52
CA SER A 353 -13.21 -39.88 -17.28
C SER A 353 -12.12 -38.82 -17.48
N THR A 354 -12.29 -37.93 -18.48
CA THR A 354 -11.27 -36.95 -18.87
C THR A 354 -11.14 -35.84 -17.81
N LYS A 355 -9.89 -35.48 -17.48
CA LYS A 355 -9.56 -34.41 -16.54
C LYS A 355 -8.86 -33.24 -17.22
N TYR A 356 -9.21 -32.02 -16.83
CA TYR A 356 -8.63 -30.78 -17.38
C TYR A 356 -8.03 -29.91 -16.28
N ALA A 357 -6.88 -29.28 -16.54
CA ALA A 357 -6.32 -28.26 -15.65
C ALA A 357 -6.07 -26.96 -16.42
N PHE A 358 -6.66 -25.87 -15.95
CA PHE A 358 -6.38 -24.54 -16.49
C PHE A 358 -5.14 -23.95 -15.83
N MET A 359 -4.17 -23.55 -16.65
CA MET A 359 -2.87 -23.08 -16.19
C MET A 359 -2.71 -21.56 -16.35
N GLY A 360 -3.60 -20.90 -17.10
CA GLY A 360 -3.59 -19.45 -17.29
C GLY A 360 -2.86 -19.00 -18.54
N GLU A 361 -2.30 -17.78 -18.51
CA GLU A 361 -1.56 -17.20 -19.65
C GLU A 361 -0.15 -17.83 -19.82
N LEU A 362 0.23 -18.20 -21.05
CA LEU A 362 1.56 -18.71 -21.37
C LEU A 362 2.61 -17.59 -21.37
N ASN A 363 3.82 -17.88 -20.87
CA ASN A 363 4.96 -16.95 -20.90
C ASN A 363 4.73 -15.62 -20.19
N GLU A 364 3.70 -15.51 -19.36
CA GLU A 364 3.35 -14.29 -18.65
C GLU A 364 3.58 -14.48 -17.14
N TRP A 365 4.07 -13.46 -16.43
CA TRP A 365 4.25 -13.54 -14.96
C TRP A 365 2.95 -13.29 -14.18
N ARG A 366 1.82 -13.22 -14.91
CA ARG A 366 0.47 -12.89 -14.44
C ARG A 366 -0.53 -14.05 -14.62
N PHE A 367 -0.03 -15.29 -14.55
CA PHE A 367 -0.71 -16.52 -14.95
C PHE A 367 -2.23 -16.57 -14.70
N ILE A 368 -2.71 -16.31 -13.47
CA ILE A 368 -4.14 -16.36 -13.13
C ILE A 368 -4.51 -15.22 -12.17
N SER A 369 -5.52 -14.43 -12.54
CA SER A 369 -6.01 -13.28 -11.77
C SER A 369 -7.51 -13.07 -12.00
N GLN A 370 -8.26 -12.69 -10.97
CA GLN A 370 -9.71 -12.42 -11.09
C GLN A 370 -9.99 -11.22 -12.02
N GLN A 371 -9.04 -10.30 -12.14
CA GLN A 371 -9.12 -9.16 -13.08
C GLN A 371 -9.09 -9.62 -14.55
N ARG A 372 -8.49 -10.78 -14.84
CA ARG A 372 -8.45 -11.40 -16.18
C ARG A 372 -9.56 -12.42 -16.37
N PHE A 373 -9.65 -13.36 -15.43
CA PHE A 373 -10.55 -14.50 -15.45
C PHE A 373 -11.57 -14.30 -14.34
N TYR A 374 -12.68 -13.62 -14.64
CA TYR A 374 -13.60 -13.13 -13.61
C TYR A 374 -14.78 -14.08 -13.37
N SER A 375 -15.05 -15.01 -14.29
CA SER A 375 -16.13 -15.98 -14.15
C SER A 375 -15.70 -17.36 -14.61
N LEU A 376 -16.03 -18.36 -13.80
CA LEU A 376 -15.95 -19.78 -14.12
C LEU A 376 -17.33 -20.39 -13.83
N THR A 377 -17.87 -21.12 -14.79
CA THR A 377 -19.15 -21.84 -14.65
C THR A 377 -19.02 -23.23 -15.21
N ILE A 378 -19.38 -24.22 -14.41
CA ILE A 378 -19.46 -25.62 -14.83
C ILE A 378 -20.93 -25.92 -15.07
N ASN A 379 -21.27 -26.28 -16.29
CA ASN A 379 -22.61 -26.74 -16.63
C ASN A 379 -22.59 -28.27 -16.69
N SER A 380 -23.24 -28.89 -15.71
CA SER A 380 -23.35 -30.34 -15.57
C SER A 380 -24.16 -30.98 -16.69
N ASP A 381 -25.14 -30.28 -17.24
CA ASP A 381 -26.11 -30.82 -18.20
C ASP A 381 -25.47 -30.99 -19.58
N ASN A 382 -24.56 -30.07 -19.94
CA ASN A 382 -23.85 -30.06 -21.22
C ASN A 382 -22.40 -30.53 -21.12
N ILE A 383 -21.94 -30.96 -19.93
CA ILE A 383 -20.55 -31.42 -19.70
C ILE A 383 -19.54 -30.37 -20.20
N GLN A 384 -19.77 -29.10 -19.85
CA GLN A 384 -18.96 -27.97 -20.34
C GLN A 384 -18.53 -27.07 -19.19
N MET A 385 -17.30 -26.58 -19.26
CA MET A 385 -16.80 -25.49 -18.42
C MET A 385 -16.63 -24.25 -19.27
N ILE A 386 -17.17 -23.14 -18.79
CA ILE A 386 -17.07 -21.84 -19.43
C ILE A 386 -16.25 -20.93 -18.52
N ILE A 387 -15.12 -20.44 -19.04
CA ILE A 387 -14.25 -19.46 -18.38
C ILE A 387 -14.36 -18.14 -19.14
N MET A 388 -14.78 -17.08 -18.46
CA MET A 388 -14.85 -15.75 -19.04
C MET A 388 -13.50 -15.04 -18.90
N VAL A 389 -12.96 -14.61 -20.03
CA VAL A 389 -11.71 -13.87 -20.13
C VAL A 389 -12.01 -12.44 -20.55
N LYS A 390 -11.38 -11.47 -19.89
CA LYS A 390 -11.43 -10.05 -20.25
C LYS A 390 -10.13 -9.61 -20.90
N GLY A 391 -10.19 -8.84 -21.99
CA GLY A 391 -9.04 -8.34 -22.73
C GLY A 391 -9.11 -6.84 -23.02
N VAL A 392 -8.07 -6.31 -23.67
CA VAL A 392 -8.00 -4.93 -24.21
C VAL A 392 -7.97 -5.00 -25.73
N PRO A 393 -8.35 -3.93 -26.46
CA PRO A 393 -8.32 -3.95 -27.90
C PRO A 393 -6.95 -4.36 -28.47
N ASN A 394 -6.98 -5.22 -29.47
CA ASN A 394 -5.82 -5.78 -30.17
C ASN A 394 -4.86 -6.61 -29.30
N GLU A 395 -5.32 -7.04 -28.12
CA GLU A 395 -4.57 -7.95 -27.25
C GLU A 395 -4.70 -9.39 -27.75
N LEU A 396 -3.56 -10.08 -27.85
CA LEU A 396 -3.47 -11.52 -28.05
C LEU A 396 -3.11 -12.18 -26.72
N VAL A 397 -3.98 -13.08 -26.26
CA VAL A 397 -3.78 -13.80 -24.99
C VAL A 397 -3.68 -15.29 -25.30
N ASP A 398 -2.50 -15.88 -25.11
CA ASP A 398 -2.27 -17.32 -25.24
C ASP A 398 -2.53 -18.01 -23.90
N ILE A 399 -3.46 -18.96 -23.90
CA ILE A 399 -3.99 -19.61 -22.71
C ILE A 399 -3.71 -21.10 -22.76
N LEU A 400 -3.19 -21.62 -21.66
CA LEU A 400 -2.83 -23.01 -21.49
C LEU A 400 -3.90 -23.79 -20.72
N VAL A 401 -4.30 -24.91 -21.30
CA VAL A 401 -5.14 -25.91 -20.65
C VAL A 401 -4.55 -27.30 -20.84
N HIS A 402 -4.27 -28.00 -19.75
CA HIS A 402 -3.81 -29.38 -19.77
C HIS A 402 -5.01 -30.34 -19.90
N ASN A 403 -4.87 -31.35 -20.77
CA ASN A 403 -5.83 -32.43 -20.96
C ASN A 403 -5.21 -33.78 -20.58
N SER A 404 -5.79 -34.46 -19.59
CA SER A 404 -5.24 -35.71 -19.05
C SER A 404 -5.30 -36.90 -19.99
N LYS A 405 -6.19 -36.89 -20.99
CA LYS A 405 -6.35 -38.02 -21.92
C LYS A 405 -5.27 -38.02 -23.00
N PHE A 406 -4.90 -36.84 -23.48
CA PHE A 406 -3.88 -36.67 -24.51
C PHE A 406 -2.50 -36.37 -23.93
N GLU A 407 -2.39 -36.22 -22.60
CA GLU A 407 -1.19 -35.74 -21.89
C GLU A 407 -0.59 -34.47 -22.54
N SER A 408 -1.46 -33.65 -23.15
CA SER A 408 -1.05 -32.52 -23.98
C SER A 408 -1.49 -31.20 -23.36
N ILE A 409 -0.66 -30.17 -23.55
CA ILE A 409 -1.01 -28.79 -23.26
C ILE A 409 -1.67 -28.21 -24.52
N LEU A 410 -2.91 -27.76 -24.38
CA LEU A 410 -3.67 -27.10 -25.44
C LEU A 410 -3.45 -25.59 -25.33
N HIS A 411 -3.14 -24.98 -26.48
CA HIS A 411 -2.93 -23.54 -26.64
C HIS A 411 -4.17 -22.89 -27.25
N LEU A 412 -4.67 -21.84 -26.61
CA LEU A 412 -5.83 -21.08 -27.06
C LEU A 412 -5.46 -19.61 -27.18
N ILE A 413 -5.45 -19.11 -28.42
CA ILE A 413 -5.17 -17.71 -28.69
C ILE A 413 -6.48 -16.93 -28.70
N CYS A 414 -6.64 -16.05 -27.72
CA CYS A 414 -7.76 -15.11 -27.64
C CYS A 414 -7.35 -13.74 -28.18
N HIS A 415 -7.95 -13.33 -29.31
CA HIS A 415 -7.82 -12.01 -29.93
C HIS A 415 -8.99 -11.09 -29.55
N PHE A 416 -8.74 -10.00 -28.85
CA PHE A 416 -9.76 -9.04 -28.44
C PHE A 416 -9.83 -7.86 -29.42
N SER A 417 -11.03 -7.47 -29.83
CA SER A 417 -11.27 -6.28 -30.68
C SER A 417 -11.99 -5.20 -29.88
N ASP A 418 -12.08 -3.98 -30.43
CA ASP A 418 -12.78 -2.85 -29.80
C ASP A 418 -14.23 -3.20 -29.41
N GLU A 419 -14.91 -4.05 -30.19
CA GLU A 419 -16.29 -4.47 -29.94
C GLU A 419 -16.41 -5.70 -29.01
N LYS A 420 -15.35 -6.50 -28.87
CA LYS A 420 -15.34 -7.74 -28.07
C LYS A 420 -14.16 -7.76 -27.10
N LEU A 421 -14.35 -7.09 -25.96
CA LEU A 421 -13.41 -7.07 -24.83
C LEU A 421 -13.59 -8.25 -23.85
N GLN A 422 -14.56 -9.13 -24.11
CA GLN A 422 -14.82 -10.33 -23.32
C GLN A 422 -14.98 -11.51 -24.26
N ALA A 423 -14.39 -12.64 -23.90
CA ALA A 423 -14.50 -13.89 -24.66
C ALA A 423 -14.68 -15.07 -23.71
N PRO A 424 -15.69 -15.93 -23.93
CA PRO A 424 -15.79 -17.19 -23.21
C PRO A 424 -14.85 -18.23 -23.85
N ILE A 425 -14.16 -18.96 -22.99
CA ILE A 425 -13.46 -20.20 -23.32
C ILE A 425 -14.34 -21.35 -22.89
N ILE A 426 -14.68 -22.22 -23.83
CA ILE A 426 -15.57 -23.35 -23.63
C ILE A 426 -14.72 -24.63 -23.70
N ILE A 427 -14.61 -25.31 -22.56
CA ILE A 427 -13.92 -26.58 -22.40
C ILE A 427 -14.98 -27.68 -22.33
N ASN A 428 -14.94 -28.60 -23.27
CA ASN A 428 -15.80 -29.80 -23.33
C ASN A 428 -14.96 -31.05 -23.04
N SER A 429 -15.62 -32.21 -22.95
CA SER A 429 -14.97 -33.51 -22.75
C SER A 429 -13.91 -33.86 -23.81
N THR A 430 -14.07 -33.38 -25.04
CA THR A 430 -13.18 -33.73 -26.17
C THR A 430 -12.41 -32.57 -26.78
N ASN A 431 -12.88 -31.33 -26.62
CA ASN A 431 -12.36 -30.15 -27.33
C ASN A 431 -12.36 -28.92 -26.43
N ILE A 432 -11.50 -27.95 -26.77
CA ILE A 432 -11.56 -26.60 -26.20
C ILE A 432 -11.76 -25.61 -27.33
N THR A 433 -12.72 -24.71 -27.19
CA THR A 433 -13.09 -23.72 -28.20
C THR A 433 -13.27 -22.35 -27.59
N ARG A 434 -13.19 -21.33 -28.44
CA ARG A 434 -13.49 -19.94 -28.12
C ARG A 434 -14.68 -19.50 -28.97
N SER A 435 -15.64 -18.76 -28.39
CA SER A 435 -16.78 -18.20 -29.14
C SER A 435 -16.57 -16.76 -29.59
#